data_AF-A0A271IWL3-F1
#
_entry.id   AF-A0A271IWL3-F1
#
_cell.length_a   1.000
_cell.length_b   1.000
_cell.length_c   1.000
_cell.angle_alpha   90.00
_cell.angle_beta   90.00
_cell.angle_gamma   90.00
#
_symmetry.space_group_name_H-M   'P 1'
#
loop_
_entity.id
_entity.type
_entity.pdbx_description
1 polymer ?
#
loop_
_entity_poly.entity_id
_entity_poly.type
_entity_poly.pdbx_seq_one_letter_code
_entity_poly.pdbx_strand_id
1 'polypeptide(L)'
;MSRLTALAALLLAASLSAQTPPARPAPSADSAAVDSTAPSAPASASPRARLDSAALAPRGPFPPLDPSLAGVVWNAPADAEAAVADLVAMRRAGVRAVRTELIEETAVLDAASRLGIALWQDLPIEGLPALFLRARTDEAAQLLAEALDRSRPYSAARHFGLAQSSDTSDPRARPYFEALTELAHDRGAEGTQTYYVSRFPVDDRSARTVDLVLLDARDGDPVALLRRWRTEHDTPVGLASMGTGVRPGQPGGWRTLGTEAAQARTLENAFTDLLGLSEPPAAAFVYRWRDTDADRVERDQRAEVTGTRFGLLGPGDEPRPALDVASGFWTGRQRVFAFDAGSEARQERRASPLLLIGWGLVLGLGVFYAGAPRLGSLAPRYFGRRDLYREAVQRGFDLSAFETSGLALALTLAAGVVGTSVLRALARTDALVAATSSWTLDGQARLTSLLGQPLLLVGVLALAYAAWLLLNLIWLNVITGRRRLRPAQALSLAVWCRWGWFPLMILSLLLGSIDPQLATVLAPTVLGVGLLIEVVAGYKMMWDLQAVTHAPPARAILLGFGLPFLLAVAGLVALGITSRDEIGFLWHLATRA
;
A
#
# COMPACT_ATOMS: atom_id res chain seq x y z
N MET A 1 -37.13 -27.09 -31.07
CA MET A 1 -36.67 -26.02 -32.00
C MET A 1 -37.66 -24.84 -32.15
N SER A 2 -38.38 -24.41 -31.11
CA SER A 2 -39.29 -23.23 -31.24
C SER A 2 -39.31 -22.28 -30.04
N ARG A 3 -38.31 -22.35 -29.14
CA ARG A 3 -38.13 -21.38 -28.04
C ARG A 3 -36.76 -20.69 -28.01
N LEU A 4 -35.85 -21.05 -28.93
CA LEU A 4 -34.54 -20.40 -29.10
C LEU A 4 -34.53 -19.34 -30.21
N THR A 5 -35.56 -19.30 -31.07
CA THR A 5 -35.72 -18.31 -32.14
C THR A 5 -36.48 -17.05 -31.71
N ALA A 6 -37.18 -17.06 -30.58
CA ALA A 6 -37.88 -15.88 -30.04
C ALA A 6 -36.95 -14.92 -29.27
N LEU A 7 -35.81 -15.41 -28.74
CA LEU A 7 -34.84 -14.57 -28.02
C LEU A 7 -33.88 -13.82 -28.97
N ALA A 8 -33.68 -14.34 -30.19
CA ALA A 8 -32.84 -13.70 -31.20
C ALA A 8 -33.55 -12.55 -31.95
N ALA A 9 -34.89 -12.54 -32.00
CA ALA A 9 -35.66 -11.47 -32.60
C ALA A 9 -35.84 -10.24 -31.68
N LEU A 10 -35.69 -10.40 -30.36
CA LEU A 10 -35.82 -9.31 -29.39
C LEU A 10 -34.53 -8.51 -29.16
N LEU A 11 -33.38 -9.04 -29.58
CA LEU A 11 -32.07 -8.38 -29.48
C LEU A 11 -31.64 -7.65 -30.76
N LEU A 12 -32.40 -7.78 -31.85
CA LEU A 12 -32.14 -7.11 -33.14
C LEU A 12 -33.07 -5.93 -33.44
N ALA A 13 -34.02 -5.63 -32.55
CA ALA A 13 -34.90 -4.45 -32.64
C ALA A 13 -34.44 -3.25 -31.77
N ALA A 14 -33.37 -3.41 -30.97
CA ALA A 14 -32.87 -2.35 -30.08
C ALA A 14 -31.73 -1.48 -30.67
N SER A 15 -31.35 -1.72 -31.93
CA SER A 15 -30.24 -1.01 -32.60
C SER A 15 -30.68 0.05 -33.62
N LEU A 16 -31.96 0.47 -33.62
CA LEU A 16 -32.49 1.44 -34.59
C LEU A 16 -33.49 2.41 -33.95
N SER A 17 -33.06 3.25 -33.00
CA SER A 17 -33.68 4.57 -32.77
C SER A 17 -32.83 5.43 -31.81
N ALA A 18 -31.94 6.25 -32.35
CA ALA A 18 -31.50 7.47 -31.69
C ALA A 18 -31.42 8.57 -32.76
N GLN A 19 -32.60 9.04 -33.15
CA GLN A 19 -32.74 10.31 -33.84
C GLN A 19 -32.42 11.43 -32.85
N THR A 20 -31.51 12.31 -33.25
CA THR A 20 -31.24 13.60 -32.65
C THR A 20 -32.52 14.44 -32.59
N PRO A 21 -32.97 14.91 -31.42
CA PRO A 21 -33.97 15.98 -31.36
C PRO A 21 -33.28 17.35 -31.52
N PRO A 22 -33.97 18.33 -32.14
CA PRO A 22 -33.42 19.65 -32.41
C PRO A 22 -33.38 20.52 -31.16
N ALA A 23 -32.42 21.46 -31.17
CA ALA A 23 -32.36 22.59 -30.25
C ALA A 23 -33.67 23.38 -30.27
N ARG A 24 -34.17 23.74 -29.09
CA ARG A 24 -35.10 24.88 -28.91
C ARG A 24 -34.81 25.63 -27.61
N PRO A 25 -35.12 26.95 -27.60
CA PRO A 25 -34.45 27.93 -26.77
C PRO A 25 -35.08 28.09 -25.38
N ALA A 26 -34.35 28.80 -24.54
CA ALA A 26 -34.66 29.20 -23.18
C ALA A 26 -36.06 29.82 -22.98
N PRO A 27 -36.61 29.72 -21.77
CA PRO A 27 -37.43 30.75 -21.18
C PRO A 27 -36.58 31.58 -20.20
N SER A 28 -36.47 32.87 -20.51
CA SER A 28 -36.20 33.92 -19.55
C SER A 28 -37.32 34.01 -18.52
N ALA A 29 -36.98 34.01 -17.24
CA ALA A 29 -37.80 34.58 -16.19
C ALA A 29 -36.89 35.22 -15.13
N ASP A 30 -37.09 36.52 -15.00
CA ASP A 30 -36.45 37.45 -14.11
C ASP A 30 -36.58 37.12 -12.62
N SER A 31 -35.69 37.77 -11.87
CA SER A 31 -35.86 38.27 -10.51
C SER A 31 -35.74 37.26 -9.35
N ALA A 32 -34.59 37.31 -8.68
CA ALA A 32 -34.53 37.92 -7.35
C ALA A 32 -33.06 38.08 -6.95
N ALA A 33 -32.59 39.33 -7.02
CA ALA A 33 -31.36 39.76 -6.37
C ALA A 33 -31.48 39.51 -4.86
N VAL A 34 -30.56 38.73 -4.31
CA VAL A 34 -30.23 38.76 -2.89
C VAL A 34 -28.73 38.99 -2.82
N ASP A 35 -28.38 40.20 -2.40
CA ASP A 35 -27.05 40.63 -2.01
C ASP A 35 -26.37 39.57 -1.14
N SER A 36 -25.31 38.98 -1.66
CA SER A 36 -24.28 38.35 -0.85
C SER A 36 -23.02 39.17 -1.04
N THR A 37 -22.93 40.27 -0.31
CA THR A 37 -21.69 40.97 -0.03
C THR A 37 -20.74 39.99 0.68
N ALA A 38 -19.86 39.36 -0.09
CA ALA A 38 -18.67 38.73 0.45
C ALA A 38 -17.82 39.82 1.12
N PRO A 39 -17.42 39.68 2.39
CA PRO A 39 -16.42 40.56 2.95
C PRO A 39 -15.08 40.22 2.29
N SER A 40 -14.64 41.08 1.39
CA SER A 40 -13.27 41.12 0.86
C SER A 40 -12.28 41.14 2.02
N ALA A 41 -11.52 40.05 2.19
CA ALA A 41 -10.43 40.00 3.16
C ALA A 41 -9.31 40.97 2.70
N PRO A 42 -8.77 41.83 3.58
CA PRO A 42 -7.66 42.69 3.20
C PRO A 42 -6.38 41.87 3.04
N ALA A 43 -5.96 41.68 1.80
CA ALA A 43 -4.63 41.22 1.43
C ALA A 43 -3.60 42.30 1.76
N SER A 44 -2.98 42.24 2.95
CA SER A 44 -1.67 42.83 3.33
C SER A 44 -1.47 42.94 4.85
N ALA A 45 -1.95 41.98 5.64
CA ALA A 45 -1.52 41.89 7.04
C ALA A 45 -0.16 41.19 7.11
N SER A 46 0.82 41.88 7.70
CA SER A 46 2.14 41.35 8.03
C SER A 46 2.02 40.08 8.89
N PRO A 47 2.95 39.10 8.80
CA PRO A 47 2.86 37.84 9.54
C PRO A 47 2.66 38.02 11.06
N ARG A 48 3.25 39.08 11.64
CA ARG A 48 3.02 39.50 13.03
C ARG A 48 1.57 39.84 13.33
N ALA A 49 0.92 40.64 12.47
CA ALA A 49 -0.49 41.00 12.66
C ALA A 49 -1.44 39.80 12.55
N ARG A 50 -1.08 38.75 11.78
CA ARG A 50 -1.85 37.48 11.70
C ARG A 50 -1.69 36.61 12.94
N LEU A 51 -0.52 36.61 13.58
CA LEU A 51 -0.27 35.89 14.84
C LEU A 51 -1.06 36.51 15.99
N ASP A 52 -1.12 37.84 16.07
CA ASP A 52 -1.84 38.57 17.13
C ASP A 52 -3.38 38.49 16.96
N SER A 53 -3.86 38.28 15.74
CA SER A 53 -5.30 38.14 15.41
C SER A 53 -5.79 36.69 15.37
N ALA A 54 -4.94 35.70 15.65
CA ALA A 54 -5.35 34.30 15.87
C ALA A 54 -6.04 34.09 17.24
N ALA A 55 -6.75 35.12 17.71
CA ALA A 55 -7.52 35.13 18.94
C ALA A 55 -8.41 33.90 19.01
N LEU A 56 -8.27 33.18 20.13
CA LEU A 56 -8.97 31.98 20.59
C LEU A 56 -10.20 31.63 19.76
N ALA A 57 -10.16 30.46 19.10
CA ALA A 57 -11.35 29.87 18.48
C ALA A 57 -12.55 29.97 19.45
N PRO A 58 -13.71 30.48 19.00
CA PRO A 58 -14.85 30.69 19.87
C PRO A 58 -15.22 29.35 20.54
N ARG A 59 -15.22 29.35 21.87
CA ARG A 59 -15.58 28.16 22.66
C ARG A 59 -17.04 27.82 22.37
N GLY A 60 -17.27 26.58 21.96
CA GLY A 60 -18.61 26.07 21.76
C GLY A 60 -19.33 25.71 23.07
N PRO A 61 -20.57 25.20 22.97
CA PRO A 61 -21.36 24.80 24.13
C PRO A 61 -20.80 23.57 24.86
N PHE A 62 -19.89 22.82 24.24
CA PHE A 62 -19.26 21.65 24.84
C PHE A 62 -17.85 21.98 25.36
N PRO A 63 -17.36 21.27 26.39
CA PRO A 63 -15.95 21.37 26.73
C PRO A 63 -15.10 20.91 25.52
N PRO A 64 -14.05 21.67 25.16
CA PRO A 64 -13.14 21.28 24.10
C PRO A 64 -12.45 19.96 24.48
N LEU A 65 -12.01 19.22 23.47
CA LEU A 65 -11.15 18.06 23.68
C LEU A 65 -9.91 18.42 24.49
N ASP A 66 -9.40 17.44 25.24
CA ASP A 66 -8.08 17.54 25.85
C ASP A 66 -7.05 17.93 24.77
N PRO A 67 -6.14 18.88 25.03
CA PRO A 67 -5.09 19.25 24.08
C PRO A 67 -4.29 18.07 23.52
N SER A 68 -4.13 16.98 24.27
CA SER A 68 -3.48 15.75 23.81
C SER A 68 -4.22 15.10 22.63
N LEU A 69 -5.54 15.26 22.54
CA LEU A 69 -6.41 14.71 21.50
C LEU A 69 -6.60 15.66 20.31
N ALA A 70 -6.00 16.85 20.36
CA ALA A 70 -6.10 17.88 19.34
C ALA A 70 -4.86 17.92 18.43
N GLY A 71 -4.44 16.74 17.95
CA GLY A 71 -3.27 16.57 17.11
C GLY A 71 -3.58 16.36 15.62
N VAL A 72 -2.69 16.81 14.75
CA VAL A 72 -2.69 16.47 13.32
C VAL A 72 -1.28 16.12 12.82
N VAL A 73 -1.18 15.21 11.85
CA VAL A 73 0.07 14.96 11.12
C VAL A 73 0.20 15.99 9.99
N TRP A 74 1.36 16.62 9.90
CA TRP A 74 1.64 17.72 8.97
C TRP A 74 2.99 17.50 8.29
N ASN A 75 3.01 17.72 6.98
CA ASN A 75 4.24 17.88 6.24
C ASN A 75 4.42 19.37 6.00
N ALA A 76 5.36 19.99 6.70
CA ALA A 76 5.64 21.40 6.52
C ALA A 76 5.99 21.71 5.05
N PRO A 77 5.39 22.77 4.47
CA PRO A 77 5.89 23.36 3.24
C PRO A 77 7.35 23.79 3.40
N ALA A 78 8.13 23.73 2.32
CA ALA A 78 9.51 24.22 2.33
C ALA A 78 9.59 25.75 2.52
N ASP A 79 8.54 26.47 2.11
CA ASP A 79 8.41 27.90 2.35
C ASP A 79 7.94 28.19 3.79
N ALA A 80 8.73 28.97 4.53
CA ALA A 80 8.47 29.29 5.92
C ALA A 80 7.20 30.14 6.11
N GLU A 81 6.87 31.03 5.17
CA GLU A 81 5.65 31.85 5.27
C GLU A 81 4.40 30.98 5.11
N ALA A 82 4.38 30.10 4.11
CA ALA A 82 3.32 29.10 3.94
C ALA A 82 3.21 28.18 5.16
N ALA A 83 4.33 27.75 5.74
CA ALA A 83 4.34 26.90 6.93
C ALA A 83 3.73 27.63 8.16
N VAL A 84 4.06 28.90 8.37
CA VAL A 84 3.45 29.73 9.44
C VAL A 84 1.96 29.96 9.18
N ALA A 85 1.56 30.19 7.93
CA ALA A 85 0.15 30.33 7.57
C ALA A 85 -0.65 29.06 7.86
N ASP A 86 -0.09 27.89 7.57
CA ASP A 86 -0.64 26.58 7.95
C ASP A 86 -0.82 26.48 9.47
N LEU A 87 0.19 26.81 10.27
CA LEU A 87 0.08 26.78 11.74
C LEU A 87 -1.01 27.71 12.28
N VAL A 88 -1.19 28.89 11.70
CA VAL A 88 -2.27 29.81 12.05
C VAL A 88 -3.63 29.20 11.70
N ALA A 89 -3.76 28.59 10.52
CA ALA A 89 -5.00 27.92 10.10
C ALA A 89 -5.33 26.73 11.02
N MET A 90 -4.34 25.91 11.36
CA MET A 90 -4.47 24.81 12.31
C MET A 90 -4.91 25.30 13.69
N ARG A 91 -4.31 26.39 14.20
CA ARG A 91 -4.70 26.96 15.48
C ARG A 91 -6.16 27.38 15.50
N ARG A 92 -6.63 28.02 14.41
CA ARG A 92 -8.03 28.43 14.23
C ARG A 92 -8.98 27.24 14.14
N ALA A 93 -8.55 26.15 13.53
CA ALA A 93 -9.30 24.90 13.49
C ALA A 93 -9.34 24.16 14.85
N GLY A 94 -8.57 24.61 15.86
CA GLY A 94 -8.56 24.01 17.19
C GLY A 94 -7.39 23.07 17.47
N VAL A 95 -6.46 22.90 16.52
CA VAL A 95 -5.26 22.08 16.70
C VAL A 95 -4.40 22.63 17.85
N ARG A 96 -3.80 21.71 18.63
CA ARG A 96 -2.91 21.98 19.75
C ARG A 96 -1.57 21.27 19.64
N ALA A 97 -1.50 20.19 18.89
CA ALA A 97 -0.27 19.47 18.63
C ALA A 97 -0.13 19.15 17.14
N VAL A 98 1.10 19.17 16.65
CA VAL A 98 1.42 18.84 15.25
C VAL A 98 2.58 17.87 15.24
N ARG A 99 2.37 16.72 14.59
CA ARG A 99 3.43 15.75 14.32
C ARG A 99 3.97 15.96 12.91
N THR A 100 5.28 16.13 12.80
CA THR A 100 5.97 16.57 11.58
C THR A 100 7.38 16.00 11.54
N GLU A 101 8.04 16.11 10.41
CA GLU A 101 9.49 15.97 10.31
C GLU A 101 10.22 17.05 11.12
N LEU A 102 11.54 16.90 11.27
CA LEU A 102 12.41 17.93 11.82
C LEU A 102 12.20 19.28 11.11
N ILE A 103 11.93 20.32 11.90
CA ILE A 103 11.80 21.69 11.39
C ILE A 103 13.19 22.35 11.40
N GLU A 104 13.62 22.80 10.22
CA GLU A 104 14.89 23.51 10.05
C GLU A 104 14.73 25.02 10.26
N GLU A 105 13.58 25.56 9.85
CA GLU A 105 13.29 26.99 9.88
C GLU A 105 12.87 27.49 11.27
N THR A 106 13.74 28.29 11.90
CA THR A 106 13.50 28.85 13.24
C THR A 106 12.25 29.73 13.33
N ALA A 107 11.84 30.39 12.23
CA ALA A 107 10.62 31.17 12.17
C ALA A 107 9.36 30.32 12.43
N VAL A 108 9.36 29.07 11.97
CA VAL A 108 8.25 28.12 12.19
C VAL A 108 8.23 27.66 13.65
N LEU A 109 9.39 27.41 14.26
CA LEU A 109 9.51 27.06 15.69
C LEU A 109 9.05 28.20 16.61
N ASP A 110 9.41 29.45 16.30
CA ASP A 110 8.95 30.64 17.04
C ASP A 110 7.43 30.82 16.89
N ALA A 111 6.90 30.70 15.67
CA ALA A 111 5.47 30.81 15.42
C ALA A 111 4.67 29.74 16.19
N ALA A 112 5.12 28.48 16.18
CA ALA A 112 4.48 27.40 16.93
C ALA A 112 4.49 27.69 18.44
N SER A 113 5.60 28.19 18.97
CA SER A 113 5.73 28.57 20.39
C SER A 113 4.77 29.69 20.77
N ARG A 114 4.64 30.73 19.93
CA ARG A 114 3.68 31.84 20.14
C ARG A 114 2.23 31.38 20.05
N LEU A 115 1.92 30.49 19.12
CA LEU A 115 0.58 29.94 18.93
C LEU A 115 0.20 28.90 19.99
N GLY A 116 1.17 28.45 20.80
CA GLY A 116 1.00 27.37 21.76
C GLY A 116 0.59 26.06 21.08
N ILE A 117 1.25 25.73 19.98
CA ILE A 117 1.14 24.45 19.28
C ILE A 117 2.38 23.61 19.63
N ALA A 118 2.18 22.44 20.22
CA ALA A 118 3.27 21.51 20.49
C ALA A 118 3.74 20.84 19.19
N LEU A 119 5.04 20.87 18.91
CA LEU A 119 5.66 20.20 17.78
C LEU A 119 6.23 18.85 18.24
N TRP A 120 5.82 17.80 17.54
CA TRP A 120 6.28 16.42 17.68
C TRP A 120 7.11 16.10 16.44
N GLN A 121 8.43 16.16 16.58
CA GLN A 121 9.36 16.16 15.47
C GLN A 121 9.99 14.77 15.29
N ASP A 122 9.71 14.12 14.17
CA ASP A 122 10.24 12.79 13.87
C ASP A 122 11.59 12.88 13.14
N LEU A 123 12.55 12.08 13.57
CA LEU A 123 13.74 11.74 12.80
C LEU A 123 13.33 11.02 11.50
N PRO A 124 14.07 11.18 10.40
CA PRO A 124 13.81 10.53 9.12
C PRO A 124 14.25 9.05 9.13
N ILE A 125 13.87 8.30 10.16
CA ILE A 125 14.19 6.88 10.35
C ILE A 125 12.89 6.10 10.36
N GLU A 126 12.61 5.35 9.29
CA GLU A 126 11.35 4.64 9.10
C GLU A 126 11.54 3.22 8.56
N GLY A 127 10.77 2.26 9.09
CA GLY A 127 10.63 0.93 8.49
C GLY A 127 11.91 0.09 8.46
N LEU A 128 12.80 0.26 9.45
CA LEU A 128 14.08 -0.44 9.47
C LEU A 128 14.05 -1.71 10.35
N PRO A 129 14.73 -2.80 9.93
CA PRO A 129 15.03 -3.92 10.82
C PRO A 129 15.91 -3.49 12.00
N ALA A 130 15.83 -4.21 13.12
CA ALA A 130 16.53 -3.85 14.36
C ALA A 130 18.06 -3.70 14.23
N LEU A 131 18.72 -4.53 13.41
CA LEU A 131 20.16 -4.41 13.17
C LEU A 131 20.53 -3.16 12.35
N PHE A 132 19.65 -2.74 11.43
CA PHE A 132 19.85 -1.53 10.63
C PHE A 132 19.65 -0.27 11.48
N LEU A 133 18.67 -0.29 12.41
CA LEU A 133 18.56 0.77 13.43
C LEU A 133 19.87 0.93 14.19
N ARG A 134 20.42 -0.18 14.71
CA ARG A 134 21.67 -0.16 15.46
C ARG A 134 22.84 0.38 14.63
N ALA A 135 22.93 0.01 13.35
CA ALA A 135 23.97 0.54 12.45
C ALA A 135 23.83 2.05 12.16
N ARG A 136 22.61 2.60 12.26
CA ARG A 136 22.29 4.01 12.04
C ARG A 136 22.36 4.87 13.32
N THR A 137 22.78 4.32 14.45
CA THR A 137 22.75 5.02 15.76
C THR A 137 23.55 6.33 15.72
N ASP A 138 24.77 6.31 15.18
CA ASP A 138 25.64 7.50 15.16
C ASP A 138 25.07 8.63 14.27
N GLU A 139 24.55 8.26 13.09
CA GLU A 139 23.90 9.19 12.17
C GLU A 139 22.64 9.81 12.80
N ALA A 140 21.79 8.98 13.41
CA ALA A 140 20.59 9.44 14.10
C ALA A 140 20.92 10.32 15.32
N ALA A 141 21.99 10.00 16.05
CA ALA A 141 22.46 10.80 17.18
C ALA A 141 22.92 12.19 16.75
N GLN A 142 23.62 12.29 15.60
CA GLN A 142 24.01 13.58 15.05
C GLN A 142 22.77 14.42 14.67
N LEU A 143 21.82 13.84 13.93
CA LEU A 143 20.59 14.53 13.53
C LEU A 143 19.77 14.99 14.76
N LEU A 144 19.65 14.13 15.77
CA LEU A 144 18.94 14.46 17.00
C LEU A 144 19.65 15.58 17.76
N ALA A 145 20.98 15.54 17.90
CA ALA A 145 21.75 16.57 18.56
C ALA A 145 21.55 17.96 17.91
N GLU A 146 21.60 18.02 16.57
CA GLU A 146 21.38 19.25 15.81
C GLU A 146 19.95 19.78 16.00
N ALA A 147 18.95 18.87 16.00
CA ALA A 147 17.55 19.24 16.24
C ALA A 147 17.30 19.74 17.66
N LEU A 148 17.91 19.13 18.67
CA LEU A 148 17.81 19.53 20.08
C LEU A 148 18.40 20.92 20.31
N ASP A 149 19.60 21.19 19.79
CA ASP A 149 20.26 22.49 19.91
C ASP A 149 19.40 23.60 19.29
N ARG A 150 18.87 23.35 18.08
CA ARG A 150 18.00 24.29 17.37
C ARG A 150 16.70 24.55 18.14
N SER A 151 16.12 23.51 18.74
CA SER A 151 14.80 23.54 19.39
C SER A 151 14.84 24.08 20.82
N ARG A 152 16.03 24.16 21.44
CA ARG A 152 16.23 24.53 22.85
C ARG A 152 15.47 25.78 23.29
N PRO A 153 15.50 26.93 22.58
CA PRO A 153 14.83 28.15 23.03
C PRO A 153 13.30 28.13 22.84
N TYR A 154 12.75 27.15 22.10
CA TYR A 154 11.35 27.13 21.68
C TYR A 154 10.53 26.13 22.49
N SER A 155 9.61 26.60 23.34
CA SER A 155 8.78 25.73 24.20
C SER A 155 7.88 24.77 23.43
N ALA A 156 7.55 25.08 22.17
CA ALA A 156 6.77 24.18 21.31
C ALA A 156 7.51 22.89 20.95
N ALA A 157 8.84 22.92 20.86
CA ALA A 157 9.65 21.82 20.33
C ALA A 157 10.28 21.00 21.47
N ARG A 158 9.48 20.09 22.04
CA ARG A 158 9.86 19.26 23.18
C ARG A 158 9.67 17.76 22.97
N HIS A 159 9.08 17.32 21.86
CA HIS A 159 8.83 15.91 21.62
C HIS A 159 9.60 15.47 20.36
N PHE A 160 10.41 14.42 20.49
CA PHE A 160 11.25 13.90 19.41
C PHE A 160 10.99 12.42 19.13
N GLY A 161 10.55 12.13 17.92
CA GLY A 161 10.32 10.77 17.43
C GLY A 161 11.62 10.17 16.93
N LEU A 162 12.08 9.09 17.55
CA LEU A 162 13.39 8.48 17.27
C LEU A 162 13.34 7.58 16.03
N ALA A 163 12.24 6.85 15.84
CA ALA A 163 12.01 6.05 14.65
C ALA A 163 10.51 5.81 14.43
N GLN A 164 10.13 5.48 13.20
CA GLN A 164 8.77 5.19 12.80
C GLN A 164 8.65 3.77 12.25
N SER A 165 7.70 2.99 12.75
CA SER A 165 7.34 1.70 12.15
C SER A 165 8.49 0.70 11.98
N SER A 166 9.58 0.83 12.75
CA SER A 166 10.74 -0.06 12.71
C SER A 166 10.54 -1.28 13.62
N ASP A 167 11.42 -2.29 13.52
CA ASP A 167 11.28 -3.56 14.26
C ASP A 167 11.56 -3.40 15.77
N THR A 168 10.57 -2.94 16.53
CA THR A 168 10.65 -2.85 18.00
C THR A 168 10.33 -4.16 18.69
N SER A 169 9.92 -5.20 17.95
CA SER A 169 9.68 -6.54 18.50
C SER A 169 10.98 -7.33 18.74
N ASP A 170 12.10 -6.91 18.15
CA ASP A 170 13.42 -7.49 18.38
C ASP A 170 14.19 -6.72 19.47
N PRO A 171 14.65 -7.37 20.55
CA PRO A 171 15.40 -6.71 21.62
C PRO A 171 16.71 -6.05 21.17
N ARG A 172 17.24 -6.38 19.98
CA ARG A 172 18.42 -5.74 19.39
C ARG A 172 18.20 -4.29 19.00
N ALA A 173 16.95 -3.83 18.89
CA ALA A 173 16.62 -2.43 18.65
C ALA A 173 16.80 -1.55 19.89
N ARG A 174 16.79 -2.13 21.09
CA ARG A 174 16.84 -1.37 22.36
C ARG A 174 18.04 -0.43 22.49
N PRO A 175 19.30 -0.84 22.20
CA PRO A 175 20.45 0.04 22.40
C PRO A 175 20.39 1.32 21.57
N TYR A 176 19.74 1.27 20.39
CA TYR A 176 19.50 2.46 19.56
C TYR A 176 18.62 3.48 20.28
N PHE A 177 17.48 3.03 20.80
CA PHE A 177 16.53 3.92 21.50
C PHE A 177 17.06 4.38 22.86
N GLU A 178 17.75 3.51 23.60
CA GLU A 178 18.38 3.86 24.88
C GLU A 178 19.41 4.99 24.68
N ALA A 179 20.32 4.85 23.71
CA ALA A 179 21.34 5.85 23.42
C ALA A 179 20.77 7.21 22.98
N LEU A 180 19.75 7.22 22.13
CA LEU A 180 19.14 8.46 21.66
C LEU A 180 18.28 9.15 22.73
N THR A 181 17.62 8.38 23.60
CA THR A 181 16.86 8.93 24.73
C THR A 181 17.79 9.56 25.76
N GLU A 182 18.89 8.89 26.11
CA GLU A 182 19.93 9.44 26.99
C GLU A 182 20.48 10.76 26.43
N LEU A 183 20.81 10.80 25.12
CA LEU A 183 21.24 12.03 24.45
C LEU A 183 20.20 13.16 24.54
N ALA A 184 18.91 12.83 24.39
CA ALA A 184 17.83 13.82 24.48
C ALA A 184 17.64 14.37 25.90
N HIS A 185 17.77 13.53 26.92
CA HIS A 185 17.69 13.95 28.32
C HIS A 185 18.91 14.78 28.74
N ASP A 186 20.11 14.43 28.25
CA ASP A 186 21.35 15.14 28.57
C ASP A 186 21.46 16.51 27.89
N ARG A 187 21.07 16.59 26.61
CA ARG A 187 21.28 17.79 25.78
C ARG A 187 20.03 18.64 25.59
N GLY A 188 18.85 18.03 25.72
CA GLY A 188 17.56 18.68 25.52
C GLY A 188 17.26 19.77 26.55
N ALA A 189 16.29 20.61 26.21
CA ALA A 189 15.73 21.53 27.19
C ALA A 189 14.87 20.76 28.22
N GLU A 190 14.61 21.37 29.38
CA GLU A 190 13.70 20.79 30.36
C GLU A 190 12.33 20.46 29.73
N GLY A 191 11.79 19.30 30.08
CA GLY A 191 10.55 18.76 29.52
C GLY A 191 10.69 18.12 28.13
N THR A 192 11.91 17.92 27.63
CA THR A 192 12.14 17.13 26.41
C THR A 192 11.73 15.67 26.64
N GLN A 193 10.94 15.13 25.71
CA GLN A 193 10.48 13.75 25.70
C GLN A 193 10.82 13.06 24.39
N THR A 194 11.18 11.79 24.47
CA THR A 194 11.39 10.93 23.30
C THR A 194 10.26 9.93 23.12
N TYR A 195 10.00 9.58 21.87
CA TYR A 195 9.05 8.55 21.51
C TYR A 195 9.48 7.78 20.27
N TYR A 196 8.80 6.69 19.97
CA TYR A 196 8.82 6.09 18.65
C TYR A 196 7.41 5.66 18.24
N VAL A 197 7.21 5.40 16.95
CA VAL A 197 5.94 4.87 16.45
C VAL A 197 6.05 3.35 16.31
N SER A 198 5.28 2.61 17.11
CA SER A 198 5.26 1.14 17.09
C SER A 198 4.11 0.61 16.25
N ARG A 199 4.34 -0.58 15.70
CA ARG A 199 3.32 -1.44 15.10
C ARG A 199 3.16 -2.77 15.80
N PHE A 200 3.88 -2.98 16.91
CA PHE A 200 3.90 -4.26 17.61
C PHE A 200 3.23 -4.08 18.97
N PRO A 201 1.90 -3.85 19.04
CA PRO A 201 1.25 -3.44 20.29
C PRO A 201 1.37 -4.48 21.41
N VAL A 202 1.64 -5.74 21.06
CA VAL A 202 1.81 -6.86 22.00
C VAL A 202 3.29 -7.21 22.16
N ASP A 203 3.99 -7.47 21.05
CA ASP A 203 5.35 -8.03 21.07
C ASP A 203 6.48 -7.01 21.23
N ASP A 204 6.18 -5.74 21.49
CA ASP A 204 7.19 -4.69 21.67
C ASP A 204 8.21 -5.03 22.77
N ARG A 205 9.50 -4.85 22.47
CA ARG A 205 10.63 -5.09 23.38
C ARG A 205 11.42 -3.83 23.73
N SER A 206 11.04 -2.68 23.17
CA SER A 206 11.72 -1.38 23.32
C SER A 206 10.87 -0.35 24.06
N ALA A 207 9.64 -0.67 24.47
CA ALA A 207 8.72 0.26 25.12
C ALA A 207 9.29 1.00 26.34
N ARG A 208 10.27 0.42 27.05
CA ARG A 208 10.87 1.00 28.26
C ARG A 208 12.09 1.88 28.00
N THR A 209 12.50 2.02 26.75
CA THR A 209 13.73 2.76 26.37
C THR A 209 13.45 4.20 25.94
N VAL A 210 12.19 4.63 26.01
CA VAL A 210 11.70 5.96 25.63
C VAL A 210 10.66 6.44 26.64
N ASP A 211 10.34 7.73 26.61
CA ASP A 211 9.38 8.33 27.55
C ASP A 211 7.92 7.93 27.26
N LEU A 212 7.58 7.74 25.98
CA LEU A 212 6.25 7.29 25.55
C LEU A 212 6.31 6.56 24.20
N VAL A 213 5.28 5.77 23.89
CA VAL A 213 5.12 5.11 22.59
C VAL A 213 3.88 5.62 21.87
N LEU A 214 4.00 5.89 20.57
CA LEU A 214 2.85 6.20 19.73
C LEU A 214 2.50 5.02 18.85
N LEU A 215 1.21 4.79 18.61
CA LEU A 215 0.74 3.66 17.82
C LEU A 215 0.05 4.11 16.55
N ASP A 216 0.34 3.45 15.43
CA ASP A 216 -0.30 3.73 14.14
C ASP A 216 -1.65 3.01 14.05
N ALA A 217 -2.74 3.77 14.06
CA ALA A 217 -4.12 3.27 14.00
C ALA A 217 -4.82 3.61 12.67
N ARG A 218 -4.07 3.90 11.60
CA ARG A 218 -4.66 4.14 10.26
C ARG A 218 -5.46 2.92 9.80
N ASP A 219 -6.68 3.18 9.31
CA ASP A 219 -7.66 2.17 8.88
C ASP A 219 -7.98 1.09 9.94
N GLY A 220 -7.68 1.34 11.22
CA GLY A 220 -7.94 0.45 12.34
C GLY A 220 -8.80 1.09 13.42
N ASP A 221 -9.10 0.33 14.48
CA ASP A 221 -9.77 0.83 15.68
C ASP A 221 -8.72 1.39 16.66
N PRO A 222 -8.68 2.73 16.87
CA PRO A 222 -7.70 3.35 17.75
C PRO A 222 -7.87 2.94 19.22
N VAL A 223 -9.10 2.73 19.67
CA VAL A 223 -9.39 2.40 21.08
C VAL A 223 -9.05 0.95 21.37
N ALA A 224 -9.38 0.02 20.47
CA ALA A 224 -8.95 -1.37 20.61
C ALA A 224 -7.42 -1.48 20.68
N LEU A 225 -6.72 -0.67 19.89
CA LEU A 225 -5.27 -0.71 19.81
C LEU A 225 -4.61 -0.14 21.09
N LEU A 226 -5.12 0.97 21.63
CA LEU A 226 -4.70 1.49 22.94
C LEU A 226 -4.94 0.49 24.08
N ARG A 227 -6.10 -0.19 24.08
CA ARG A 227 -6.42 -1.21 25.10
C ARG A 227 -5.46 -2.40 25.05
N ARG A 228 -5.13 -2.87 23.83
CA ARG A 228 -4.12 -3.94 23.66
C ARG A 228 -2.79 -3.55 24.25
N TRP A 229 -2.29 -2.35 23.94
CA TRP A 229 -1.03 -1.85 24.50
C TRP A 229 -1.05 -1.84 26.03
N ARG A 230 -2.07 -1.21 26.63
CA ARG A 230 -2.19 -1.08 28.10
C ARG A 230 -2.37 -2.41 28.83
N THR A 231 -2.71 -3.48 28.11
CA THR A 231 -2.80 -4.83 28.69
C THR A 231 -1.42 -5.46 28.83
N GLU A 232 -0.50 -5.15 27.91
CA GLU A 232 0.82 -5.78 27.80
C GLU A 232 1.95 -4.89 28.34
N HIS A 233 1.76 -3.57 28.34
CA HIS A 233 2.79 -2.57 28.62
C HIS A 233 2.29 -1.45 29.54
N ASP A 234 3.15 -1.05 30.47
CA ASP A 234 2.89 0.06 31.41
C ASP A 234 3.38 1.42 30.90
N THR A 235 4.09 1.47 29.77
CA THR A 235 4.63 2.72 29.22
C THR A 235 3.50 3.63 28.73
N PRO A 236 3.58 4.97 28.98
CA PRO A 236 2.65 5.93 28.40
C PRO A 236 2.48 5.77 26.88
N VAL A 237 1.24 5.86 26.42
CA VAL A 237 0.88 5.52 25.04
C VAL A 237 -0.01 6.57 24.38
N GLY A 238 0.25 6.84 23.11
CA GLY A 238 -0.56 7.69 22.25
C GLY A 238 -0.86 7.06 20.88
N LEU A 239 -1.52 7.83 20.02
CA LEU A 239 -1.87 7.46 18.65
C LEU A 239 -1.09 8.34 17.68
N ALA A 240 -0.14 7.72 16.97
CA ALA A 240 0.75 8.38 16.01
C ALA A 240 0.01 8.93 14.80
N SER A 241 -1.03 8.20 14.38
CA SER A 241 -1.84 8.45 13.19
C SER A 241 -3.18 7.74 13.35
N MET A 242 -4.29 8.45 13.11
CA MET A 242 -5.63 7.87 13.05
C MET A 242 -6.44 8.49 11.91
N GLY A 243 -7.39 7.72 11.38
CA GLY A 243 -8.24 8.13 10.27
C GLY A 243 -8.32 7.05 9.19
N THR A 244 -9.08 7.35 8.13
CA THR A 244 -9.23 6.45 6.98
C THR A 244 -9.11 7.22 5.68
N GLY A 245 -8.62 6.53 4.64
CA GLY A 245 -8.34 7.13 3.34
C GLY A 245 -9.59 7.32 2.48
N VAL A 246 -9.65 8.44 1.75
CA VAL A 246 -10.66 8.77 0.74
C VAL A 246 -10.13 8.46 -0.65
N ARG A 247 -10.95 7.92 -1.55
CA ARG A 247 -10.62 7.85 -2.98
C ARG A 247 -11.20 9.08 -3.68
N PRO A 248 -10.37 9.87 -4.39
CA PRO A 248 -10.85 11.07 -5.07
C PRO A 248 -12.04 10.81 -6.00
N GLY A 249 -13.10 11.61 -5.85
CA GLY A 249 -14.31 11.53 -6.67
C GLY A 249 -15.16 10.27 -6.48
N GLN A 250 -14.97 9.50 -5.40
CA GLN A 250 -15.81 8.33 -5.11
C GLN A 250 -17.22 8.77 -4.67
N PRO A 251 -18.29 8.44 -5.43
CA PRO A 251 -19.65 8.76 -5.03
C PRO A 251 -20.11 7.85 -3.89
N GLY A 252 -21.03 8.34 -3.07
CA GLY A 252 -21.66 7.59 -1.98
C GLY A 252 -21.77 8.39 -0.69
N GLY A 253 -22.29 7.73 0.35
CA GLY A 253 -22.42 8.30 1.70
C GLY A 253 -21.54 7.59 2.73
N TRP A 254 -21.76 7.86 4.01
CA TRP A 254 -20.86 7.39 5.08
C TRP A 254 -20.78 5.87 5.23
N ARG A 255 -21.74 5.11 4.69
CA ARG A 255 -21.70 3.64 4.64
C ARG A 255 -20.75 3.09 3.57
N THR A 256 -20.34 3.92 2.61
CA THR A 256 -19.43 3.52 1.53
C THR A 256 -17.99 3.92 1.88
N LEU A 257 -17.16 2.93 2.21
CA LEU A 257 -15.73 3.13 2.50
C LEU A 257 -15.02 3.83 1.34
N GLY A 258 -14.12 4.76 1.67
CA GLY A 258 -13.38 5.56 0.70
C GLY A 258 -14.10 6.83 0.25
N THR A 259 -15.27 7.16 0.78
CA THR A 259 -15.93 8.46 0.56
C THR A 259 -15.55 9.47 1.64
N GLU A 260 -15.69 10.76 1.33
CA GLU A 260 -15.45 11.84 2.30
C GLU A 260 -16.40 11.78 3.50
N ALA A 261 -17.66 11.40 3.27
CA ALA A 261 -18.64 11.20 4.34
C ALA A 261 -18.25 10.03 5.26
N ALA A 262 -17.66 8.97 4.71
CA ALA A 262 -17.17 7.84 5.51
C ALA A 262 -15.93 8.25 6.33
N GLN A 263 -15.02 9.04 5.75
CA GLN A 263 -13.88 9.60 6.50
C GLN A 263 -14.36 10.43 7.70
N ALA A 264 -15.33 11.32 7.48
CA ALA A 264 -15.89 12.17 8.53
C ALA A 264 -16.59 11.36 9.64
N ARG A 265 -17.42 10.37 9.28
CA ARG A 265 -18.09 9.49 10.24
C ARG A 265 -17.11 8.64 11.05
N THR A 266 -16.05 8.14 10.41
CA THR A 266 -15.00 7.38 11.11
C THR A 266 -14.29 8.23 12.16
N LEU A 267 -13.96 9.49 11.84
CA LEU A 267 -13.36 10.40 12.82
C LEU A 267 -14.33 10.77 13.96
N GLU A 268 -15.61 11.02 13.64
CA GLU A 268 -16.63 11.30 14.67
C GLU A 268 -16.75 10.15 15.67
N ASN A 269 -16.81 8.91 15.18
CA ASN A 269 -16.85 7.72 16.02
C ASN A 269 -15.56 7.60 16.86
N ALA A 270 -14.39 7.73 16.23
CA ALA A 270 -13.11 7.64 16.92
C ALA A 270 -12.98 8.67 18.04
N PHE A 271 -13.33 9.94 17.80
CA PHE A 271 -13.30 10.97 18.86
C PHE A 271 -14.30 10.70 19.97
N THR A 272 -15.49 10.21 19.63
CA THR A 272 -16.51 9.85 20.63
C THR A 272 -16.02 8.73 21.53
N ASP A 273 -15.39 7.70 20.96
CA ASP A 273 -14.87 6.55 21.70
C ASP A 273 -13.65 6.95 22.56
N LEU A 274 -12.76 7.81 22.03
CA LEU A 274 -11.61 8.35 22.77
C LEU A 274 -12.04 9.20 23.97
N LEU A 275 -13.11 9.99 23.83
CA LEU A 275 -13.70 10.76 24.94
C LEU A 275 -14.29 9.86 26.03
N GLY A 276 -14.73 8.65 25.67
CA GLY A 276 -15.28 7.67 26.59
C GLY A 276 -14.24 6.86 27.37
N LEU A 277 -12.94 7.05 27.10
CA LEU A 277 -11.88 6.35 27.82
C LEU A 277 -11.71 6.90 29.24
N SER A 278 -11.49 5.99 30.19
CA SER A 278 -11.13 6.34 31.57
C SER A 278 -9.77 7.02 31.65
N GLU A 279 -8.84 6.58 30.81
CA GLU A 279 -7.50 7.13 30.68
C GLU A 279 -7.28 7.62 29.24
N PRO A 280 -7.15 8.94 29.02
CA PRO A 280 -6.87 9.46 27.70
C PRO A 280 -5.47 9.05 27.23
N PRO A 281 -5.23 8.92 25.91
CA PRO A 281 -3.88 8.73 25.37
C PRO A 281 -3.01 9.97 25.61
N ALA A 282 -1.68 9.76 25.64
CA ALA A 282 -0.70 10.83 25.81
C ALA A 282 -0.75 11.87 24.67
N ALA A 283 -1.04 11.42 23.45
CA ALA A 283 -1.31 12.25 22.29
C ALA A 283 -2.17 11.46 21.28
N ALA A 284 -2.92 12.15 20.42
CA ALA A 284 -3.60 11.55 19.27
C ALA A 284 -3.54 12.47 18.04
N PHE A 285 -3.05 11.94 16.93
CA PHE A 285 -2.88 12.70 15.70
C PHE A 285 -3.78 12.18 14.58
N VAL A 286 -4.62 13.06 14.03
CA VAL A 286 -5.34 12.76 12.78
C VAL A 286 -4.35 12.78 11.61
N TYR A 287 -4.32 11.70 10.84
CA TYR A 287 -3.55 11.61 9.60
C TYR A 287 -4.49 12.01 8.45
N ARG A 288 -4.37 13.20 7.84
CA ARG A 288 -3.35 14.28 8.01
C ARG A 288 -3.92 15.65 7.60
N TRP A 289 -3.20 16.76 7.82
CA TRP A 289 -3.71 18.13 7.56
C TRP A 289 -4.17 18.34 6.12
N ARG A 290 -3.31 18.01 5.16
CA ARG A 290 -3.53 18.21 3.72
C ARG A 290 -3.09 16.99 2.94
N ASP A 291 -3.78 16.68 1.86
CA ASP A 291 -3.28 15.73 0.86
C ASP A 291 -1.91 16.20 0.33
N THR A 292 -0.99 15.27 0.13
CA THR A 292 0.30 15.58 -0.51
C THR A 292 0.17 15.43 -2.02
N ASP A 293 0.46 16.51 -2.75
CA ASP A 293 0.74 16.44 -4.17
C ASP A 293 2.07 15.72 -4.41
N ALA A 294 2.21 15.12 -5.59
CA ALA A 294 2.99 13.92 -5.87
C ALA A 294 4.54 14.02 -5.83
N ASP A 295 5.14 14.95 -5.10
CA ASP A 295 6.61 15.07 -4.98
C ASP A 295 7.17 14.67 -3.60
N ARG A 296 6.41 13.87 -2.83
CA ARG A 296 6.87 13.17 -1.61
C ARG A 296 6.33 11.73 -1.58
N VAL A 297 6.57 10.99 -2.67
CA VAL A 297 6.22 9.57 -2.89
C VAL A 297 6.73 8.62 -1.78
N GLU A 298 7.51 9.08 -0.81
CA GLU A 298 8.34 8.19 0.01
C GLU A 298 7.81 7.74 1.37
N ARG A 299 6.62 8.14 1.85
CA ARG A 299 6.22 7.80 3.25
C ARG A 299 4.88 7.13 3.47
N ASP A 300 4.05 6.96 2.44
CA ASP A 300 2.81 6.18 2.58
C ASP A 300 2.53 5.32 1.35
N GLN A 301 3.43 4.36 1.10
CA GLN A 301 3.36 3.43 -0.03
C GLN A 301 1.98 2.74 -0.10
N ARG A 302 1.36 2.46 1.05
CA ARG A 302 0.02 1.87 1.15
C ARG A 302 -1.05 2.78 0.54
N ALA A 303 -1.01 4.07 0.82
CA ALA A 303 -1.97 5.04 0.27
C ALA A 303 -1.84 5.15 -1.25
N GLU A 304 -0.62 5.17 -1.78
CA GLU A 304 -0.37 5.27 -3.22
C GLU A 304 -0.85 4.01 -3.98
N VAL A 305 -0.55 2.82 -3.46
CA VAL A 305 -0.98 1.54 -4.06
C VAL A 305 -2.51 1.39 -4.08
N THR A 306 -3.18 1.91 -3.06
CA THR A 306 -4.64 1.86 -2.92
C THR A 306 -5.36 3.05 -3.56
N GLY A 307 -4.63 4.09 -3.97
CA GLY A 307 -5.16 5.32 -4.54
C GLY A 307 -5.97 6.15 -3.54
N THR A 308 -5.63 6.06 -2.25
CA THR A 308 -6.33 6.77 -1.18
C THR A 308 -5.59 8.02 -0.73
N ARG A 309 -6.35 8.97 -0.19
CA ARG A 309 -5.93 10.29 0.22
C ARG A 309 -6.49 10.58 1.61
N PHE A 310 -5.63 10.93 2.56
CA PHE A 310 -5.97 11.01 3.99
C PHE A 310 -6.15 12.46 4.50
N GLY A 311 -5.90 13.46 3.67
CA GLY A 311 -6.01 14.87 4.02
C GLY A 311 -7.39 15.23 4.58
N LEU A 312 -7.39 16.12 5.58
CA LEU A 312 -8.56 16.91 5.97
C LEU A 312 -8.84 18.01 4.94
N LEU A 313 -7.78 18.50 4.28
CA LEU A 313 -7.83 19.33 3.09
C LEU A 313 -7.52 18.47 1.85
N GLY A 314 -8.42 18.52 0.86
CA GLY A 314 -8.26 17.86 -0.42
C GLY A 314 -7.38 18.64 -1.41
N PRO A 315 -7.41 18.26 -2.70
CA PRO A 315 -6.75 19.01 -3.77
C PRO A 315 -7.18 20.48 -3.78
N GLY A 316 -6.23 21.41 -3.95
CA GLY A 316 -6.55 22.85 -3.98
C GLY A 316 -6.96 23.45 -2.63
N ASP A 317 -6.64 22.78 -1.52
CA ASP A 317 -6.99 23.19 -0.15
C ASP A 317 -8.49 23.25 0.15
N GLU A 318 -9.28 22.49 -0.61
CA GLU A 318 -10.71 22.35 -0.35
C GLU A 318 -10.95 21.57 0.96
N PRO A 319 -11.68 22.14 1.93
CA PRO A 319 -11.93 21.46 3.19
C PRO A 319 -12.91 20.31 3.01
N ARG A 320 -12.53 19.12 3.51
CA ARG A 320 -13.43 17.96 3.57
C ARG A 320 -14.32 18.03 4.81
N PRO A 321 -15.49 17.36 4.80
CA PRO A 321 -16.36 17.28 5.98
C PRO A 321 -15.67 16.76 7.25
N ALA A 322 -14.62 15.95 7.09
CA ALA A 322 -13.76 15.46 8.17
C ALA A 322 -13.08 16.60 8.96
N LEU A 323 -12.72 17.72 8.30
CA LEU A 323 -12.14 18.88 8.97
C LEU A 323 -13.15 19.55 9.91
N ASP A 324 -14.41 19.66 9.49
CA ASP A 324 -15.49 20.23 10.32
C ASP A 324 -15.77 19.37 11.55
N VAL A 325 -15.72 18.04 11.39
CA VAL A 325 -15.80 17.09 12.51
C VAL A 325 -14.69 17.35 13.50
N ALA A 326 -13.44 17.27 13.04
CA ALA A 326 -12.28 17.42 13.91
C ALA A 326 -12.28 18.78 14.61
N SER A 327 -12.50 19.86 13.87
CA SER A 327 -12.62 21.22 14.40
C SER A 327 -13.75 21.36 15.42
N GLY A 328 -14.92 20.77 15.16
CA GLY A 328 -16.05 20.79 16.08
C GLY A 328 -15.73 20.15 17.44
N PHE A 329 -15.03 19.00 17.42
CA PHE A 329 -14.59 18.32 18.64
C PHE A 329 -13.46 19.08 19.35
N TRP A 330 -12.44 19.56 18.63
CA TRP A 330 -11.29 20.29 19.20
C TRP A 330 -11.68 21.63 19.83
N THR A 331 -12.65 22.33 19.25
CA THR A 331 -13.14 23.63 19.75
C THR A 331 -14.32 23.51 20.71
N GLY A 332 -14.93 22.32 20.81
CA GLY A 332 -16.17 22.10 21.55
C GLY A 332 -17.41 22.71 20.89
N ARG A 333 -17.34 23.10 19.61
CA ARG A 333 -18.45 23.69 18.85
C ARG A 333 -19.57 22.69 18.56
N GLN A 334 -19.22 21.45 18.22
CA GLN A 334 -20.18 20.45 17.77
C GLN A 334 -19.60 19.05 17.97
N ARG A 335 -20.46 18.09 18.37
CA ARG A 335 -20.08 16.68 18.58
C ARG A 335 -20.88 15.68 17.75
N VAL A 336 -21.93 16.13 17.08
CA VAL A 336 -22.84 15.27 16.31
C VAL A 336 -22.99 15.86 14.92
N PHE A 337 -22.76 15.03 13.90
CA PHE A 337 -22.76 15.46 12.51
C PHE A 337 -23.72 14.62 11.67
N ALA A 338 -24.43 15.30 10.77
CA ALA A 338 -25.35 14.68 9.82
C ALA A 338 -24.62 14.48 8.49
N PHE A 339 -24.42 13.22 8.11
CA PHE A 339 -23.90 12.85 6.80
C PHE A 339 -24.93 11.99 6.10
N ASP A 340 -25.05 12.15 4.78
CA ASP A 340 -25.86 11.25 3.99
C ASP A 340 -25.35 9.82 4.19
N ALA A 341 -26.25 8.90 4.57
CA ALA A 341 -25.93 7.49 4.68
C ALA A 341 -25.45 6.93 3.34
N GLY A 342 -25.95 7.50 2.24
CA GLY A 342 -25.89 6.89 0.93
C GLY A 342 -26.72 5.60 0.92
N SER A 343 -27.17 5.20 -0.25
CA SER A 343 -27.64 3.83 -0.41
C SER A 343 -26.45 2.88 -0.19
N GLU A 344 -26.66 1.75 0.49
CA GLU A 344 -25.70 0.63 0.55
C GLU A 344 -25.33 0.06 -0.83
N ALA A 345 -25.79 0.67 -1.92
CA ALA A 345 -25.68 0.29 -3.32
C ALA A 345 -24.31 -0.30 -3.64
N ARG A 346 -24.24 -1.61 -3.38
CA ARG A 346 -23.24 -2.60 -3.71
C ARG A 346 -21.92 -1.98 -4.16
N GLN A 347 -21.28 -1.23 -3.25
CA GLN A 347 -19.96 -0.63 -3.36
C GLN A 347 -19.52 -0.61 -4.82
N GLU A 348 -20.06 0.29 -5.66
CA GLU A 348 -19.98 0.22 -7.13
C GLU A 348 -18.66 -0.43 -7.53
N ARG A 349 -18.69 -1.76 -7.74
CA ARG A 349 -17.48 -2.55 -7.80
C ARG A 349 -16.93 -2.23 -9.17
N ARG A 350 -16.16 -1.14 -9.30
CA ARG A 350 -15.27 -0.96 -10.43
C ARG A 350 -14.45 -2.23 -10.47
N ALA A 351 -14.79 -3.09 -11.43
CA ALA A 351 -14.17 -4.39 -11.54
C ALA A 351 -12.67 -4.14 -11.61
N SER A 352 -11.91 -4.76 -10.69
CA SER A 352 -10.46 -4.62 -10.68
C SER A 352 -9.96 -4.89 -12.11
N PRO A 353 -9.11 -4.02 -12.70
CA PRO A 353 -8.57 -4.26 -14.04
C PRO A 353 -7.92 -5.65 -14.16
N LEU A 354 -7.38 -6.17 -13.06
CA LEU A 354 -6.83 -7.53 -12.98
C LEU A 354 -7.91 -8.61 -13.11
N LEU A 355 -9.11 -8.41 -12.52
CA LEU A 355 -10.24 -9.32 -12.70
C LEU A 355 -10.70 -9.32 -14.16
N LEU A 356 -10.76 -8.15 -14.79
CA LEU A 356 -11.12 -8.04 -16.21
C LEU A 356 -10.12 -8.77 -17.11
N ILE A 357 -8.81 -8.61 -16.88
CA ILE A 357 -7.77 -9.36 -17.60
C ILE A 357 -7.91 -10.86 -17.31
N GLY A 358 -8.06 -11.25 -16.04
CA GLY A 358 -8.17 -12.65 -15.66
C GLY A 358 -9.33 -13.35 -16.36
N TRP A 359 -10.51 -12.75 -16.32
CA TRP A 359 -11.68 -13.27 -17.05
C TRP A 359 -11.50 -13.20 -18.57
N GLY A 360 -10.91 -12.12 -19.09
CA GLY A 360 -10.57 -12.00 -20.50
C GLY A 360 -9.63 -13.11 -20.97
N LEU A 361 -8.66 -13.49 -20.14
CA LEU A 361 -7.70 -14.57 -20.42
C LEU A 361 -8.36 -15.94 -20.33
N VAL A 362 -9.25 -16.18 -19.37
CA VAL A 362 -10.04 -17.42 -19.28
C VAL A 362 -10.95 -17.59 -20.51
N LEU A 363 -11.68 -16.53 -20.88
CA LEU A 363 -12.55 -16.53 -22.05
C LEU A 363 -11.74 -16.67 -23.35
N GLY A 364 -10.66 -15.91 -23.48
CA GLY A 364 -9.75 -15.97 -24.62
C GLY A 364 -9.12 -17.35 -24.78
N LEU A 365 -8.69 -17.99 -23.68
CA LEU A 365 -8.17 -19.35 -23.70
C LEU A 365 -9.24 -20.37 -24.10
N GLY A 366 -10.50 -20.19 -23.66
CA GLY A 366 -11.63 -21.03 -24.07
C GLY A 366 -11.95 -20.92 -25.57
N VAL A 367 -12.00 -19.70 -26.10
CA VAL A 367 -12.19 -19.44 -27.55
C VAL A 367 -11.02 -19.99 -28.35
N PHE A 368 -9.79 -19.75 -27.88
CA PHE A 368 -8.57 -20.26 -28.50
C PHE A 368 -8.56 -21.79 -28.53
N TYR A 369 -8.92 -22.45 -27.42
CA TYR A 369 -9.04 -23.90 -27.33
C TYR A 369 -10.09 -24.45 -28.30
N ALA A 370 -11.23 -23.79 -28.44
CA ALA A 370 -12.28 -24.19 -29.38
C ALA A 370 -11.87 -24.02 -30.86
N GLY A 371 -11.05 -23.01 -31.15
CA GLY A 371 -10.55 -22.72 -32.50
C GLY A 371 -9.25 -23.45 -32.89
N ALA A 372 -8.56 -24.09 -31.96
CA ALA A 372 -7.25 -24.74 -32.15
C ALA A 372 -7.38 -26.27 -32.15
N PRO A 373 -7.64 -26.91 -33.33
CA PRO A 373 -7.94 -28.33 -33.40
C PRO A 373 -6.79 -29.24 -32.95
N ARG A 374 -5.52 -28.81 -33.11
CA ARG A 374 -4.36 -29.61 -32.68
C ARG A 374 -4.13 -29.48 -31.17
N LEU A 375 -4.35 -28.31 -30.59
CA LEU A 375 -4.37 -28.12 -29.14
C LEU A 375 -5.48 -28.95 -28.48
N GLY A 376 -6.67 -28.98 -29.10
CA GLY A 376 -7.82 -29.79 -28.67
C GLY A 376 -7.54 -31.30 -28.68
N SER A 377 -6.70 -31.80 -29.60
CA SER A 377 -6.30 -33.20 -29.64
C SER A 377 -5.12 -33.54 -28.72
N LEU A 378 -4.23 -32.58 -28.45
CA LEU A 378 -3.09 -32.72 -27.54
C LEU A 378 -3.47 -32.67 -26.06
N ALA A 379 -4.42 -31.83 -25.66
CA ALA A 379 -4.78 -31.67 -24.25
C ALA A 379 -5.29 -32.97 -23.59
N PRO A 380 -6.22 -33.74 -24.20
CA PRO A 380 -6.66 -35.01 -23.62
C PRO A 380 -5.54 -36.06 -23.55
N ARG A 381 -4.60 -36.03 -24.50
CA ARG A 381 -3.41 -36.91 -24.47
C ARG A 381 -2.49 -36.52 -23.32
N TYR A 382 -2.26 -35.23 -23.11
CA TYR A 382 -1.42 -34.73 -22.01
C TYR A 382 -1.98 -35.08 -20.63
N PHE A 383 -3.27 -34.83 -20.40
CA PHE A 383 -3.91 -35.06 -19.09
C PHE A 383 -4.36 -36.50 -18.86
N GLY A 384 -4.75 -37.23 -19.92
CA GLY A 384 -5.34 -38.56 -19.80
C GLY A 384 -4.44 -39.73 -20.23
N ARG A 385 -3.47 -39.53 -21.13
CA ARG A 385 -2.64 -40.62 -21.70
C ARG A 385 -1.19 -40.17 -21.96
N ARG A 386 -0.40 -40.13 -20.89
CA ARG A 386 0.96 -39.56 -20.86
C ARG A 386 1.89 -40.11 -21.95
N ASP A 387 1.80 -41.40 -22.28
CA ASP A 387 2.70 -42.02 -23.27
C ASP A 387 2.38 -41.57 -24.70
N LEU A 388 1.10 -41.32 -25.02
CA LEU A 388 0.69 -40.78 -26.32
C LEU A 388 1.15 -39.32 -26.51
N TYR A 389 1.20 -38.54 -25.43
CA TYR A 389 1.79 -37.20 -25.48
C TYR A 389 3.28 -37.26 -25.80
N ARG A 390 4.04 -38.15 -25.14
CA ARG A 390 5.47 -38.31 -25.39
C ARG A 390 5.75 -38.78 -26.81
N GLU A 391 4.96 -39.72 -27.31
CA GLU A 391 5.09 -40.23 -28.68
C GLU A 391 4.78 -39.14 -29.72
N ALA A 392 3.75 -38.32 -29.48
CA ALA A 392 3.42 -37.16 -30.31
C ALA A 392 4.55 -36.12 -30.31
N VAL A 393 5.12 -35.81 -29.14
CA VAL A 393 6.26 -34.89 -29.01
C VAL A 393 7.50 -35.47 -29.68
N GLN A 394 7.81 -36.75 -29.47
CA GLN A 394 8.99 -37.41 -30.03
C GLN A 394 8.96 -37.45 -31.56
N ARG A 395 7.81 -37.81 -32.15
CA ARG A 395 7.64 -37.89 -33.61
C ARG A 395 7.32 -36.53 -34.24
N GLY A 396 6.95 -35.53 -33.44
CA GLY A 396 6.56 -34.20 -33.90
C GLY A 396 5.21 -34.16 -34.61
N PHE A 397 4.36 -35.17 -34.41
CA PHE A 397 3.01 -35.26 -34.98
C PHE A 397 2.02 -34.44 -34.16
N ASP A 398 1.06 -33.82 -34.84
CA ASP A 398 0.01 -32.96 -34.26
C ASP A 398 0.53 -31.75 -33.44
N LEU A 399 1.82 -31.42 -33.50
CA LEU A 399 2.35 -30.22 -32.85
C LEU A 399 2.17 -28.98 -33.74
N SER A 400 1.81 -27.86 -33.13
CA SER A 400 1.76 -26.55 -33.80
C SER A 400 2.54 -25.54 -32.98
N ALA A 401 3.63 -25.01 -33.56
CA ALA A 401 4.41 -23.96 -32.90
C ALA A 401 3.54 -22.72 -32.65
N PHE A 402 2.65 -22.39 -33.58
CA PHE A 402 1.72 -21.26 -33.43
C PHE A 402 0.76 -21.47 -32.26
N GLU A 403 0.13 -22.64 -32.16
CA GLU A 403 -0.84 -22.92 -31.09
C GLU A 403 -0.16 -23.00 -29.71
N THR A 404 1.01 -23.65 -29.63
CA THR A 404 1.77 -23.71 -28.38
C THR A 404 2.37 -22.34 -28.00
N SER A 405 2.69 -21.47 -28.96
CA SER A 405 3.09 -20.08 -28.68
C SER A 405 1.95 -19.26 -28.11
N GLY A 406 0.71 -19.46 -28.60
CA GLY A 406 -0.49 -18.85 -28.01
C GLY A 406 -0.69 -19.29 -26.55
N LEU A 407 -0.50 -20.57 -26.25
CA LEU A 407 -0.53 -21.10 -24.88
C LEU A 407 0.61 -20.53 -24.02
N ALA A 408 1.81 -20.37 -24.58
CA ALA A 408 2.95 -19.75 -23.89
C ALA A 408 2.66 -18.29 -23.53
N LEU A 409 2.06 -17.52 -24.44
CA LEU A 409 1.64 -16.13 -24.20
C LEU A 409 0.56 -16.06 -23.11
N ALA A 410 -0.41 -16.98 -23.12
CA ALA A 410 -1.42 -17.05 -22.06
C ALA A 410 -0.79 -17.39 -20.69
N LEU A 411 0.21 -18.27 -20.65
CA LEU A 411 0.95 -18.59 -19.42
C LEU A 411 1.77 -17.41 -18.90
N THR A 412 2.46 -16.67 -19.79
CA THR A 412 3.24 -15.50 -19.37
C THR A 412 2.36 -14.41 -18.79
N LEU A 413 1.20 -14.17 -19.41
CA LEU A 413 0.20 -13.25 -18.87
C LEU A 413 -0.39 -13.76 -17.55
N ALA A 414 -0.69 -15.05 -17.43
CA ALA A 414 -1.19 -15.64 -16.18
C ALA A 414 -0.17 -15.49 -15.04
N ALA A 415 1.11 -15.79 -15.28
CA ALA A 415 2.19 -15.57 -14.32
C ALA A 415 2.34 -14.08 -13.96
N GLY A 416 2.22 -13.19 -14.95
CA GLY A 416 2.21 -11.74 -14.74
C GLY A 416 1.05 -11.28 -13.84
N VAL A 417 -0.16 -11.81 -14.05
CA VAL A 417 -1.34 -11.53 -13.21
C VAL A 417 -1.15 -12.08 -11.80
N VAL A 418 -0.62 -13.29 -11.63
CA VAL A 418 -0.31 -13.87 -10.31
C VAL A 418 0.68 -12.99 -9.57
N GLY A 419 1.83 -12.71 -10.18
CA GLY A 419 2.88 -11.89 -9.58
C GLY A 419 2.38 -10.48 -9.23
N THR A 420 1.62 -9.85 -10.12
CA THR A 420 1.01 -8.54 -9.85
C THR A 420 0.04 -8.59 -8.67
N SER A 421 -0.80 -9.63 -8.59
CA SER A 421 -1.79 -9.78 -7.52
C SER A 421 -1.12 -9.99 -6.17
N VAL A 422 -0.07 -10.82 -6.13
CA VAL A 422 0.76 -11.07 -4.93
C VAL A 422 1.47 -9.79 -4.49
N LEU A 423 2.19 -9.13 -5.40
CA LEU A 423 2.93 -7.92 -5.07
C LEU A 423 2.00 -6.79 -4.61
N ARG A 424 0.85 -6.61 -5.25
CA ARG A 424 -0.13 -5.61 -4.81
C ARG A 424 -0.81 -5.97 -3.49
N ALA A 425 -0.97 -7.25 -3.17
CA ALA A 425 -1.45 -7.67 -1.86
C ALA A 425 -0.43 -7.35 -0.76
N LEU A 426 0.85 -7.64 -1.01
CA LEU A 426 1.95 -7.30 -0.11
C LEU A 426 2.18 -5.78 -0.01
N ALA A 427 1.95 -5.03 -1.07
CA ALA A 427 2.10 -3.58 -1.10
C ALA A 427 0.98 -2.82 -0.37
N ARG A 428 -0.11 -3.50 -0.01
CA ARG A 428 -1.13 -2.96 0.91
C ARG A 428 -0.71 -3.09 2.37
N THR A 429 0.40 -3.77 2.62
CA THR A 429 0.99 -3.94 3.95
C THR A 429 2.39 -3.36 3.96
N ASP A 430 2.96 -3.30 5.14
CA ASP A 430 4.29 -2.76 5.37
C ASP A 430 5.41 -3.73 5.00
N ALA A 431 5.03 -4.89 4.47
CA ALA A 431 5.95 -5.84 3.89
C ALA A 431 6.74 -5.21 2.73
N LEU A 432 6.14 -4.33 1.94
CA LEU A 432 6.87 -3.68 0.86
C LEU A 432 7.94 -2.70 1.39
N VAL A 433 7.60 -1.92 2.42
CA VAL A 433 8.52 -0.97 3.07
C VAL A 433 9.71 -1.73 3.66
N ALA A 434 9.43 -2.81 4.40
CA ALA A 434 10.46 -3.68 4.96
C ALA A 434 11.33 -4.37 3.89
N ALA A 435 10.72 -4.88 2.82
CA ALA A 435 11.45 -5.55 1.73
C ALA A 435 12.33 -4.59 0.90
N THR A 436 12.05 -3.29 0.98
CA THR A 436 12.77 -2.25 0.24
C THR A 436 13.59 -1.34 1.16
N SER A 437 13.75 -1.67 2.44
CA SER A 437 14.41 -0.81 3.43
C SER A 437 15.88 -0.53 3.12
N SER A 438 16.55 -1.41 2.38
CA SER A 438 17.93 -1.22 1.92
C SER A 438 18.05 -0.54 0.55
N TRP A 439 16.94 -0.26 -0.12
CA TRP A 439 16.93 0.33 -1.45
C TRP A 439 17.08 1.85 -1.37
N THR A 440 17.50 2.46 -2.48
CA THR A 440 17.43 3.92 -2.61
C THR A 440 15.97 4.38 -2.66
N LEU A 441 15.74 5.59 -2.19
CA LEU A 441 14.48 6.31 -2.25
C LEU A 441 13.87 6.31 -3.67
N ASP A 442 14.69 6.60 -4.69
CA ASP A 442 14.31 6.47 -6.12
C ASP A 442 13.84 5.05 -6.50
N GLY A 443 14.50 4.03 -5.96
CA GLY A 443 14.16 2.63 -6.21
C GLY A 443 12.81 2.25 -5.62
N GLN A 444 12.54 2.71 -4.39
CA GLN A 444 11.24 2.56 -3.73
C GLN A 444 10.14 3.29 -4.51
N ALA A 445 10.37 4.55 -4.89
CA ALA A 445 9.41 5.35 -5.64
C ALA A 445 9.02 4.71 -6.99
N ARG A 446 10.01 4.18 -7.73
CA ARG A 446 9.75 3.46 -8.98
C ARG A 446 8.91 2.20 -8.75
N LEU A 447 9.18 1.45 -7.68
CA LEU A 447 8.42 0.25 -7.36
C LEU A 447 6.97 0.58 -6.97
N THR A 448 6.77 1.59 -6.12
CA THR A 448 5.44 2.05 -5.70
C THR A 448 4.62 2.57 -6.89
N SER A 449 5.24 3.36 -7.77
CA SER A 449 4.62 3.83 -9.01
C SER A 449 4.21 2.66 -9.93
N LEU A 450 5.10 1.67 -10.09
CA LEU A 450 4.83 0.43 -10.85
C LEU A 450 3.66 -0.36 -10.25
N LEU A 451 3.59 -0.46 -8.92
CA LEU A 451 2.52 -1.12 -8.20
C LEU A 451 1.19 -0.37 -8.33
N GLY A 452 1.23 0.96 -8.40
CA GLY A 452 0.09 1.82 -8.71
C GLY A 452 -0.51 1.55 -10.10
N GLN A 453 0.28 1.05 -11.04
CA GLN A 453 -0.10 0.76 -12.44
C GLN A 453 -0.21 -0.76 -12.71
N PRO A 454 -1.32 -1.43 -12.35
CA PRO A 454 -1.40 -2.89 -12.34
C PRO A 454 -1.24 -3.50 -13.74
N LEU A 455 -1.70 -2.83 -14.79
CA LEU A 455 -1.60 -3.32 -16.17
C LEU A 455 -0.15 -3.35 -16.65
N LEU A 456 0.62 -2.31 -16.32
CA LEU A 456 2.03 -2.21 -16.69
C LEU A 456 2.85 -3.25 -15.93
N LEU A 457 2.56 -3.45 -14.63
CA LEU A 457 3.20 -4.49 -13.83
C LEU A 457 2.93 -5.90 -14.36
N VAL A 458 1.70 -6.21 -14.80
CA VAL A 458 1.38 -7.48 -15.48
C VAL A 458 2.26 -7.65 -16.72
N GLY A 459 2.41 -6.61 -17.54
CA GLY A 459 3.24 -6.65 -18.75
C GLY A 459 4.72 -6.90 -18.44
N VAL A 460 5.29 -6.20 -17.45
CA VAL A 460 6.69 -6.36 -17.03
C VAL A 460 6.95 -7.77 -16.51
N LEU A 461 6.10 -8.27 -15.61
CA LEU A 461 6.25 -9.62 -15.05
C LEU A 461 6.00 -10.72 -16.09
N ALA A 462 5.06 -10.51 -17.01
CA ALA A 462 4.84 -11.41 -18.13
C ALA A 462 6.06 -11.45 -19.06
N LEU A 463 6.70 -10.31 -19.32
CA LEU A 463 7.93 -10.24 -20.13
C LEU A 463 9.10 -10.93 -19.43
N ALA A 464 9.27 -10.73 -18.11
CA ALA A 464 10.28 -11.42 -17.32
C ALA A 464 10.07 -12.94 -17.36
N TYR A 465 8.82 -13.40 -17.22
CA TYR A 465 8.49 -14.82 -17.33
C TYR A 465 8.66 -15.36 -18.76
N ALA A 466 8.39 -14.54 -19.79
CA ALA A 466 8.66 -14.90 -21.19
C ALA A 466 10.16 -15.08 -21.45
N ALA A 467 11.00 -14.21 -20.89
CA ALA A 467 12.46 -14.34 -20.94
C ALA A 467 12.93 -15.61 -20.21
N TRP A 468 12.33 -15.95 -19.07
CA TRP A 468 12.57 -17.21 -18.37
C TRP A 468 12.20 -18.43 -19.23
N LEU A 469 11.03 -18.42 -19.88
CA LEU A 469 10.64 -19.49 -20.81
C LEU A 469 11.61 -19.58 -22.00
N LEU A 470 12.02 -18.45 -22.58
CA LEU A 470 12.99 -18.41 -23.66
C LEU A 470 14.34 -18.99 -23.22
N LEU A 471 14.79 -18.66 -22.01
CA LEU A 471 16.00 -19.24 -21.42
C LEU A 471 15.86 -20.76 -21.34
N ASN A 472 14.73 -21.28 -20.85
CA ASN A 472 14.45 -22.73 -20.83
C ASN A 472 14.51 -23.35 -22.24
N LEU A 473 14.01 -22.67 -23.27
CA LEU A 473 14.07 -23.15 -24.66
C LEU A 473 15.50 -23.18 -25.22
N ILE A 474 16.27 -22.12 -24.99
CA ILE A 474 17.70 -22.06 -25.37
C ILE A 474 18.44 -23.20 -24.66
N TRP A 475 18.16 -23.35 -23.36
CA TRP A 475 18.73 -24.38 -22.52
C TRP A 475 18.43 -25.78 -23.08
N LEU A 476 17.16 -26.09 -23.40
CA LEU A 476 16.77 -27.39 -24.00
C LEU A 476 17.55 -27.70 -25.29
N ASN A 477 17.81 -26.68 -26.12
CA ASN A 477 18.64 -26.84 -27.32
C ASN A 477 20.12 -27.12 -27.00
N VAL A 478 20.64 -26.60 -25.88
CA VAL A 478 22.00 -26.88 -25.41
C VAL A 478 22.17 -28.33 -24.95
N ILE A 479 21.24 -28.92 -24.16
CA ILE A 479 21.33 -30.37 -23.78
C ILE A 479 21.30 -31.26 -25.00
N THR A 480 20.40 -30.95 -25.92
CA THR A 480 20.10 -31.86 -27.02
C THR A 480 21.21 -31.84 -28.09
N GLY A 481 22.08 -30.82 -28.06
CA GLY A 481 23.34 -30.79 -28.78
C GLY A 481 23.14 -31.00 -30.28
N ARG A 482 23.69 -32.10 -30.82
CA ARG A 482 23.57 -32.45 -32.25
C ARG A 482 22.19 -32.94 -32.67
N ARG A 483 21.34 -33.38 -31.73
CA ARG A 483 19.94 -33.77 -31.99
C ARG A 483 19.00 -32.61 -31.67
N ARG A 484 19.11 -31.52 -32.42
CA ARG A 484 18.30 -30.31 -32.18
C ARG A 484 16.81 -30.63 -32.24
N LEU A 485 16.09 -30.28 -31.17
CA LEU A 485 14.63 -30.33 -31.15
C LEU A 485 14.07 -29.32 -32.15
N ARG A 486 12.97 -29.69 -32.84
CA ARG A 486 12.22 -28.69 -33.61
C ARG A 486 11.62 -27.65 -32.66
N PRO A 487 11.44 -26.39 -33.09
CA PRO A 487 10.86 -25.35 -32.24
C PRO A 487 9.55 -25.75 -31.58
N ALA A 488 8.65 -26.42 -32.31
CA ALA A 488 7.38 -26.92 -31.77
C ALA A 488 7.54 -27.98 -30.67
N GLN A 489 8.57 -28.82 -30.75
CA GLN A 489 8.86 -29.86 -29.74
C GLN A 489 9.44 -29.25 -28.46
N ALA A 490 10.44 -28.37 -28.61
CA ALA A 490 11.05 -27.66 -27.49
C ALA A 490 10.01 -26.79 -26.76
N LEU A 491 9.19 -26.06 -27.52
CA LEU A 491 8.13 -25.23 -26.98
C LEU A 491 7.07 -26.06 -26.25
N SER A 492 6.68 -27.21 -26.80
CA SER A 492 5.68 -28.07 -26.15
C SER A 492 6.20 -28.67 -24.84
N LEU A 493 7.46 -29.11 -24.80
CA LEU A 493 8.08 -29.61 -23.57
C LEU A 493 8.15 -28.54 -22.47
N ALA A 494 8.47 -27.30 -22.83
CA ALA A 494 8.58 -26.20 -21.87
C ALA A 494 7.21 -25.70 -21.37
N VAL A 495 6.23 -25.54 -22.25
CA VAL A 495 4.96 -24.85 -21.97
C VAL A 495 3.97 -25.76 -21.24
N TRP A 496 3.78 -26.99 -21.72
CA TRP A 496 2.71 -27.85 -21.19
C TRP A 496 2.93 -28.27 -19.74
N CYS A 497 4.17 -28.37 -19.29
CA CYS A 497 4.51 -28.69 -17.90
C CYS A 497 4.11 -27.59 -16.90
N ARG A 498 3.75 -26.39 -17.37
CA ARG A 498 3.52 -25.18 -16.58
C ARG A 498 2.05 -24.77 -16.49
N TRP A 499 1.13 -25.67 -16.88
CA TRP A 499 -0.31 -25.39 -16.85
C TRP A 499 -0.85 -24.97 -15.48
N GLY A 500 -0.16 -25.32 -14.39
CA GLY A 500 -0.53 -24.96 -13.01
C GLY A 500 -0.65 -23.43 -12.76
N TRP A 501 -0.06 -22.59 -13.61
CA TRP A 501 -0.22 -21.14 -13.52
C TRP A 501 -1.65 -20.66 -13.78
N PHE A 502 -2.44 -21.38 -14.58
CA PHE A 502 -3.84 -20.99 -14.85
C PHE A 502 -4.75 -21.09 -13.61
N PRO A 503 -4.84 -22.23 -12.89
CA PRO A 503 -5.61 -22.29 -11.65
C PRO A 503 -5.02 -21.38 -10.56
N LEU A 504 -3.68 -21.21 -10.51
CA LEU A 504 -3.05 -20.28 -9.58
C LEU A 504 -3.44 -18.83 -9.84
N MET A 505 -3.60 -18.42 -11.10
CA MET A 505 -4.11 -17.10 -11.50
C MET A 505 -5.52 -16.86 -10.96
N ILE A 506 -6.41 -17.85 -11.06
CA ILE A 506 -7.77 -17.74 -10.52
C ILE A 506 -7.72 -17.55 -9.00
N LEU A 507 -6.88 -18.33 -8.31
CA LEU A 507 -6.70 -18.22 -6.86
C LEU A 507 -6.09 -16.87 -6.46
N SER A 508 -5.09 -16.38 -7.20
CA SER A 508 -4.40 -15.12 -6.88
C SER A 508 -5.30 -13.90 -7.03
N LEU A 509 -6.26 -13.93 -7.96
CA LEU A 509 -7.23 -12.84 -8.14
C LEU A 509 -8.14 -12.67 -6.91
N LEU A 510 -8.32 -13.71 -6.09
CA LEU A 510 -9.06 -13.62 -4.83
C LEU A 510 -8.34 -12.78 -3.78
N LEU A 511 -6.99 -12.68 -3.84
CA LEU A 511 -6.19 -11.88 -2.90
C LEU A 511 -6.63 -10.42 -2.87
N GLY A 512 -7.09 -9.88 -4.01
CA GLY A 512 -7.57 -8.50 -4.10
C GLY A 512 -8.92 -8.25 -3.43
N SER A 513 -9.67 -9.31 -3.09
CA SER A 513 -11.06 -9.28 -2.61
C SER A 513 -11.25 -9.76 -1.17
N ILE A 514 -10.19 -10.27 -0.54
CA ILE A 514 -10.19 -10.73 0.85
C ILE A 514 -9.64 -9.66 1.79
N ASP A 515 -9.80 -9.88 3.09
CA ASP A 515 -9.23 -9.04 4.13
C ASP A 515 -7.70 -8.86 3.98
N PRO A 516 -7.14 -7.66 4.16
CA PRO A 516 -5.71 -7.40 4.04
C PRO A 516 -4.81 -8.26 4.95
N GLN A 517 -5.24 -8.56 6.18
CA GLN A 517 -4.46 -9.42 7.09
C GLN A 517 -4.38 -10.85 6.55
N LEU A 518 -5.52 -11.39 6.10
CA LEU A 518 -5.57 -12.70 5.45
C LEU A 518 -4.74 -12.73 4.16
N ALA A 519 -4.79 -11.65 3.37
CA ALA A 519 -3.99 -11.52 2.15
C ALA A 519 -2.49 -11.56 2.42
N THR A 520 -2.04 -11.03 3.56
CA THR A 520 -0.62 -11.04 3.97
C THR A 520 -0.10 -12.46 4.21
N VAL A 521 -0.95 -13.35 4.74
CA VAL A 521 -0.62 -14.76 4.97
C VAL A 521 -0.72 -15.59 3.68
N LEU A 522 -1.74 -15.31 2.86
CA LEU A 522 -2.00 -16.08 1.64
C LEU A 522 -1.07 -15.69 0.47
N ALA A 523 -0.63 -14.43 0.37
CA ALA A 523 0.23 -13.99 -0.73
C ALA A 523 1.59 -14.75 -0.79
N PRO A 524 2.32 -14.95 0.32
CA PRO A 524 3.50 -15.82 0.35
C PRO A 524 3.18 -17.27 -0.02
N THR A 525 2.01 -17.79 0.40
CA THR A 525 1.55 -19.15 0.05
C THR A 525 1.35 -19.29 -1.45
N VAL A 526 0.71 -18.31 -2.10
CA VAL A 526 0.53 -18.28 -3.57
C VAL A 526 1.88 -18.23 -4.28
N LEU A 527 2.83 -17.44 -3.79
CA LEU A 527 4.19 -17.38 -4.32
C LEU A 527 4.91 -18.74 -4.15
N GLY A 528 4.79 -19.37 -2.98
CA GLY A 528 5.35 -20.70 -2.71
C GLY A 528 4.76 -21.79 -3.61
N VAL A 529 3.46 -21.75 -3.88
CA VAL A 529 2.80 -22.66 -4.83
C VAL A 529 3.29 -22.39 -6.27
N GLY A 530 3.49 -21.12 -6.66
CA GLY A 530 4.09 -20.76 -7.95
C GLY A 530 5.50 -21.33 -8.12
N LEU A 531 6.34 -21.22 -7.08
CA LEU A 531 7.67 -21.84 -7.07
C LEU A 531 7.60 -23.36 -7.17
N LEU A 532 6.68 -23.99 -6.43
CA LEU A 532 6.46 -25.44 -6.51
C LEU A 532 6.03 -25.88 -7.91
N ILE A 533 5.16 -25.10 -8.58
CA ILE A 533 4.78 -25.36 -9.97
C ILE A 533 6.00 -25.33 -10.89
N GLU A 534 6.90 -24.35 -10.75
CA GLU A 534 8.14 -24.31 -11.57
C GLU A 534 9.08 -25.48 -11.28
N VAL A 535 9.22 -25.88 -10.01
CA VAL A 535 10.02 -27.06 -9.62
C VAL A 535 9.48 -28.33 -10.27
N VAL A 536 8.18 -28.58 -10.11
CA VAL A 536 7.51 -29.76 -10.68
C VAL A 536 7.54 -29.71 -12.20
N ALA A 537 7.34 -28.53 -12.80
CA ALA A 537 7.40 -28.33 -14.23
C ALA A 537 8.81 -28.60 -14.79
N GLY A 538 9.85 -28.11 -14.12
CA GLY A 538 11.24 -28.35 -14.49
C GLY A 538 11.61 -29.84 -14.43
N TYR A 539 11.23 -30.52 -13.34
CA TYR A 539 11.42 -31.97 -13.21
C TYR A 539 10.69 -32.74 -14.31
N LYS A 540 9.41 -32.41 -14.54
CA LYS A 540 8.58 -33.07 -15.57
C LYS A 540 9.13 -32.82 -16.97
N MET A 541 9.56 -31.59 -17.27
CA MET A 541 10.19 -31.21 -18.53
C MET A 541 11.44 -32.05 -18.80
N MET A 542 12.31 -32.24 -17.79
CA MET A 542 13.50 -33.09 -17.93
C MET A 542 13.16 -34.57 -18.11
N TRP A 543 12.18 -35.06 -17.35
CA TRP A 543 11.71 -36.43 -17.47
C TRP A 543 11.15 -36.72 -18.88
N ASP A 544 10.34 -35.81 -19.41
CA ASP A 544 9.75 -35.98 -20.73
C ASP A 544 10.80 -35.74 -21.85
N LEU A 545 11.80 -34.87 -21.63
CA LEU A 545 12.95 -34.70 -22.51
C LEU A 545 13.79 -35.98 -22.62
N GLN A 546 14.03 -36.67 -21.50
CA GLN A 546 14.76 -37.94 -21.48
C GLN A 546 14.06 -38.98 -22.35
N ALA A 547 12.73 -39.12 -22.21
CA ALA A 547 11.94 -40.05 -23.00
C ALA A 547 11.99 -39.72 -24.50
N VAL A 548 12.02 -38.43 -24.86
CA VAL A 548 12.03 -37.98 -26.27
C VAL A 548 13.42 -38.13 -26.91
N THR A 549 14.50 -37.84 -26.17
CA THR A 549 15.85 -37.69 -26.76
C THR A 549 16.80 -38.85 -26.44
N HIS A 550 16.42 -39.75 -25.52
CA HIS A 550 17.25 -40.84 -24.99
C HIS A 550 18.56 -40.34 -24.37
N ALA A 551 18.59 -39.08 -23.92
CA ALA A 551 19.75 -38.51 -23.24
C ALA A 551 20.00 -39.26 -21.91
N PRO A 552 21.27 -39.42 -21.47
CA PRO A 552 21.55 -40.07 -20.19
C PRO A 552 20.85 -39.32 -19.05
N PRO A 553 20.19 -40.02 -18.10
CA PRO A 553 19.46 -39.40 -17.00
C PRO A 553 20.34 -38.46 -16.18
N ALA A 554 21.62 -38.80 -16.00
CA ALA A 554 22.59 -37.95 -15.33
C ALA A 554 22.83 -36.61 -16.08
N ARG A 555 22.89 -36.59 -17.41
CA ARG A 555 23.01 -35.32 -18.17
C ARG A 555 21.72 -34.52 -18.15
N ALA A 556 20.57 -35.17 -18.27
CA ALA A 556 19.26 -34.50 -18.26
C ALA A 556 18.97 -33.85 -16.91
N ILE A 557 19.19 -34.58 -15.82
CA ILE A 557 18.91 -34.11 -14.45
C ILE A 557 19.98 -33.13 -13.98
N LEU A 558 21.28 -33.41 -14.19
CA LEU A 558 22.37 -32.62 -13.60
C LEU A 558 22.63 -31.31 -14.36
N LEU A 559 22.47 -31.29 -15.69
CA LEU A 559 22.58 -30.05 -16.46
C LEU A 559 21.22 -29.33 -16.55
N GLY A 560 20.12 -30.04 -16.85
CA GLY A 560 18.85 -29.40 -17.24
C GLY A 560 17.89 -29.03 -16.12
N PHE A 561 17.92 -29.75 -14.99
CA PHE A 561 17.24 -29.35 -13.75
C PHE A 561 18.25 -28.74 -12.78
N GLY A 562 19.34 -29.46 -12.51
CA GLY A 562 20.38 -29.11 -11.53
C GLY A 562 20.93 -27.71 -11.69
N LEU A 563 21.56 -27.36 -12.81
CA LEU A 563 22.30 -26.09 -12.91
C LEU A 563 21.42 -24.82 -12.82
N PRO A 564 20.38 -24.61 -13.65
CA PRO A 564 19.56 -23.39 -13.55
C PRO A 564 18.73 -23.33 -12.27
N PHE A 565 18.27 -24.48 -11.76
CA PHE A 565 17.58 -24.53 -10.47
C PHE A 565 18.53 -24.27 -9.31
N LEU A 566 19.74 -24.85 -9.30
CA LEU A 566 20.75 -24.59 -8.28
C LEU A 566 21.26 -23.15 -8.36
N LEU A 567 21.35 -22.54 -9.55
CA LEU A 567 21.68 -21.12 -9.67
C LEU A 567 20.54 -20.22 -9.15
N ALA A 568 19.28 -20.58 -9.43
CA ALA A 568 18.13 -19.86 -8.88
C ALA A 568 18.02 -20.04 -7.36
N VAL A 569 18.23 -21.26 -6.85
CA VAL A 569 18.24 -21.57 -5.42
C VAL A 569 19.44 -20.95 -4.73
N ALA A 570 20.65 -21.04 -5.29
CA ALA A 570 21.83 -20.38 -4.75
C ALA A 570 21.68 -18.85 -4.79
N GLY A 571 21.05 -18.30 -5.83
CA GLY A 571 20.68 -16.89 -5.90
C GLY A 571 19.67 -16.51 -4.82
N LEU A 572 18.61 -17.31 -4.62
CA LEU A 572 17.62 -17.10 -3.56
C LEU A 572 18.19 -17.30 -2.15
N VAL A 573 19.12 -18.24 -1.98
CA VAL A 573 19.82 -18.49 -0.71
C VAL A 573 20.82 -17.37 -0.45
N ALA A 574 21.58 -16.93 -1.44
CA ALA A 574 22.45 -15.76 -1.32
C ALA A 574 21.63 -14.52 -0.97
N LEU A 575 20.52 -14.30 -1.67
CA LEU A 575 19.58 -13.21 -1.39
C LEU A 575 18.99 -13.34 0.02
N GLY A 576 18.57 -14.53 0.44
CA GLY A 576 18.03 -14.78 1.77
C GLY A 576 19.06 -14.65 2.90
N ILE A 577 20.33 -14.93 2.62
CA ILE A 577 21.44 -14.71 3.55
C ILE A 577 21.75 -13.21 3.64
N THR A 578 21.80 -12.50 2.52
CA THR A 578 22.05 -11.04 2.50
C THR A 578 20.87 -10.24 3.06
N SER A 579 19.64 -10.76 2.91
CA SER A 579 18.39 -10.13 3.34
C SER A 579 17.78 -10.76 4.58
N ARG A 580 18.58 -11.47 5.39
CA ARG A 580 18.06 -12.23 6.54
C ARG A 580 17.29 -11.35 7.53
N ASP A 581 17.79 -10.15 7.79
CA ASP A 581 17.19 -9.23 8.76
C ASP A 581 15.92 -8.58 8.21
N GLU A 582 15.89 -8.30 6.91
CA GLU A 582 14.71 -7.80 6.19
C GLU A 582 13.61 -8.87 6.19
N ILE A 583 13.97 -10.14 5.91
CA ILE A 583 13.06 -11.29 6.00
C ILE A 583 12.58 -11.51 7.45
N GLY A 584 13.45 -11.34 8.44
CA GLY A 584 13.09 -11.42 9.86
C GLY A 584 12.07 -10.34 10.24
N PHE A 585 12.30 -9.11 9.81
CA PHE A 585 11.38 -8.00 10.02
C PHE A 585 10.03 -8.23 9.30
N LEU A 586 10.06 -8.73 8.06
CA LEU A 586 8.85 -9.13 7.33
C LEU A 586 8.05 -10.19 8.08
N TRP A 587 8.73 -11.19 8.63
CA TRP A 587 8.10 -12.23 9.43
C TRP A 587 7.48 -11.67 10.71
N HIS A 588 8.18 -10.76 11.41
CA HIS A 588 7.63 -10.08 12.57
C HIS A 588 6.41 -9.25 12.20
N LEU A 589 6.46 -8.43 11.14
CA LEU A 589 5.30 -7.69 10.65
C LEU A 589 4.11 -8.60 10.33
N ALA A 590 4.35 -9.78 9.75
CA ALA A 590 3.27 -10.70 9.38
C ALA A 590 2.68 -11.46 10.57
N THR A 591 3.42 -11.64 11.66
CA THR A 591 3.03 -12.53 12.78
C THR A 591 2.80 -11.83 14.11
N ARG A 592 3.26 -10.58 14.26
CA ARG A 592 3.32 -9.87 15.54
C ARG A 592 2.72 -8.45 15.51
N ALA A 593 2.39 -7.93 14.33
CA ALA A 593 1.84 -6.58 14.16
C ALA A 593 0.33 -6.51 14.36
#